data_AF-A0A259A076-F1
#
_entry.id   AF-A0A259A076-F1
#
_cell.length_a   1.000
_cell.length_b   1.000
_cell.length_c   1.000
_cell.angle_alpha   90.00
_cell.angle_beta   90.00
_cell.angle_gamma   90.00
#
_symmetry.space_group_name_H-M   'P 1'
#
loop_
_entity.id
_entity.type
_entity.pdbx_description
1 polymer ?
#
loop_
_entity_poly.entity_id
_entity_poly.type
_entity_poly.pdbx_seq_one_letter_code
_entity_poly.pdbx_strand_id
1 'polypeptide(L)'
;DQISQFMKDRLLRHGIAIDEFSIVNFRFSESFNQAIEGKTTADQLKLKAERDLERIKVEAEQKIASAKAEAEALRLQKQEITPDLLKLREIENQRLALEKWNGQLPQVTGGSVPLINIK
;
A
#
# COMPACT_ATOMS: atom_id res chain seq x y z
N ASP A 1 49.48 11.08 -1.02
CA ASP A 1 50.93 11.09 -0.71
C ASP A 1 51.82 11.66 -1.81
N GLN A 2 51.77 11.14 -3.05
CA GLN A 2 52.67 11.62 -4.14
C GLN A 2 52.66 13.14 -4.39
N ILE A 3 51.48 13.78 -4.36
CA ILE A 3 51.35 15.24 -4.60
C ILE A 3 52.00 16.05 -3.46
N SER A 4 51.86 15.60 -2.21
CA SER A 4 52.44 16.28 -1.04
C SER A 4 53.97 16.22 -1.05
N GLN A 5 54.53 15.05 -1.40
CA GLN A 5 55.98 14.86 -1.52
C GLN A 5 56.60 15.78 -2.58
N PHE A 6 55.98 15.85 -3.76
CA PHE A 6 56.44 16.70 -4.86
C PHE A 6 56.44 18.20 -4.49
N MET A 7 55.42 18.64 -3.77
CA MET A 7 55.31 20.03 -3.30
C MET A 7 56.35 20.35 -2.23
N LYS A 8 56.60 19.44 -1.28
CA LYS A 8 57.64 19.57 -0.26
C LYS A 8 59.02 19.72 -0.89
N ASP A 9 59.39 18.84 -1.82
CA ASP A 9 60.71 18.89 -2.49
C ASP A 9 60.91 20.17 -3.31
N ARG A 10 59.84 20.70 -3.93
CA ARG A 10 59.93 21.92 -4.72
C ARG A 10 60.10 23.17 -3.87
N LEU A 11 59.40 23.24 -2.75
CA LEU A 11 59.36 24.43 -1.89
C LEU A 11 60.51 24.46 -0.87
N LEU A 12 61.05 23.30 -0.48
CA LEU A 12 62.27 23.20 0.33
C LEU A 12 63.48 23.87 -0.35
N ARG A 13 63.58 23.76 -1.69
CA ARG A 13 64.64 24.43 -2.47
C ARG A 13 64.60 25.96 -2.37
N HIS A 14 63.47 26.52 -1.94
CA HIS A 14 63.29 27.94 -1.70
C HIS A 14 63.23 28.29 -0.20
N GLY A 15 63.59 27.34 0.68
CA GLY A 15 63.64 27.54 2.13
C GLY A 15 62.27 27.52 2.83
N ILE A 16 61.22 27.04 2.15
CA ILE A 16 59.86 26.98 2.70
C ILE A 16 59.56 25.54 3.13
N ALA A 17 59.29 25.33 4.43
CA ALA A 17 58.87 24.05 4.99
C ALA A 17 57.33 23.97 5.06
N ILE A 18 56.76 22.91 4.49
CA ILE A 18 55.30 22.65 4.50
C ILE A 18 55.00 21.61 5.57
N ASP A 19 54.19 21.99 6.56
CA ASP A 19 53.80 21.12 7.67
C ASP A 19 52.60 20.22 7.30
N GLU A 20 51.53 20.80 6.74
CA GLU A 20 50.31 20.09 6.34
C GLU A 20 49.75 20.59 5.00
N PHE A 21 49.15 19.70 4.21
CA PHE A 21 48.59 19.99 2.89
C PHE A 21 47.11 19.63 2.85
N SER A 22 46.25 20.66 2.72
CA SER A 22 44.79 20.50 2.61
C SER A 22 44.28 21.02 1.27
N ILE A 23 43.65 20.15 0.48
CA ILE A 23 42.96 20.56 -0.76
C ILE A 23 41.57 21.06 -0.36
N VAL A 24 41.41 22.39 -0.32
CA VAL A 24 40.14 23.01 0.06
C VAL A 24 39.19 23.27 -1.12
N ASN A 25 39.70 23.30 -2.36
CA ASN A 25 38.94 23.72 -3.54
C ASN A 25 39.11 22.77 -4.72
N PHE A 26 38.62 21.54 -4.57
CA PHE A 26 38.49 20.61 -5.69
C PHE A 26 37.13 20.83 -6.39
N ARG A 27 37.13 21.35 -7.62
CA ARG A 27 35.92 21.52 -8.43
C ARG A 27 36.02 20.66 -9.68
N PHE A 28 35.11 19.71 -9.82
CA PHE A 28 34.89 19.01 -11.09
C PHE A 28 34.30 19.97 -12.13
N SER A 29 34.39 19.60 -13.42
CA SER A 29 33.69 20.35 -14.47
C SER A 29 32.18 20.35 -14.23
N GLU A 30 31.50 21.41 -14.63
CA GLU A 30 30.05 21.54 -14.48
C GLU A 30 29.29 20.35 -15.11
N SER A 31 29.74 19.92 -16.29
CA SER A 31 29.21 18.75 -16.99
C SER A 31 29.33 17.44 -16.21
N PHE A 32 30.42 17.27 -15.44
CA PHE A 32 30.63 16.09 -14.62
C PHE A 32 29.71 16.10 -13.41
N ASN A 33 29.56 17.24 -12.73
CA ASN A 33 28.65 17.37 -11.59
C ASN A 33 27.19 17.08 -12.01
N GLN A 34 26.75 17.63 -13.15
CA GLN A 34 25.41 17.36 -13.69
C GLN A 34 25.21 15.87 -13.99
N ALA A 35 26.21 15.20 -14.57
CA ALA A 35 26.12 13.77 -14.85
C ALA A 35 26.02 12.92 -13.57
N ILE A 36 26.76 13.28 -12.51
CA ILE A 36 26.71 12.58 -11.22
C ILE A 36 25.37 12.78 -10.52
N GLU A 37 24.85 14.00 -10.50
CA GLU A 37 23.52 14.30 -9.95
C GLU A 37 22.42 13.58 -10.74
N GLY A 38 22.53 13.58 -12.07
CA GLY A 38 21.61 12.88 -12.95
C GLY A 38 21.60 11.37 -12.70
N LYS A 39 22.78 10.75 -12.58
CA LYS A 39 22.89 9.33 -12.25
C LYS A 39 22.27 9.01 -10.89
N THR A 40 22.61 9.81 -9.88
CA THR A 40 22.06 9.64 -8.51
C THR A 40 20.54 9.74 -8.54
N THR A 41 20.00 10.72 -9.25
CA THR A 41 18.56 10.90 -9.41
C THR A 41 17.92 9.70 -10.11
N ALA A 42 18.52 9.21 -11.19
CA ALA A 42 18.03 8.03 -11.90
C ALA A 42 18.02 6.76 -11.02
N ASP A 43 19.09 6.55 -10.25
CA ASP A 43 19.20 5.41 -9.33
C ASP A 43 18.13 5.50 -8.23
N GLN A 44 17.88 6.69 -7.67
CA GLN A 44 16.83 6.91 -6.68
C GLN A 44 15.42 6.69 -7.26
N LEU A 45 15.17 7.18 -8.49
CA LEU A 45 13.88 6.97 -9.17
C LEU A 45 13.61 5.50 -9.44
N LYS A 46 14.64 4.76 -9.89
CA LYS A 46 14.55 3.31 -10.09
C LYS A 46 14.22 2.60 -8.78
N LEU A 47 14.96 2.90 -7.71
CA LEU A 47 14.73 2.30 -6.40
C LEU A 47 13.31 2.58 -5.89
N LYS A 48 12.83 3.82 -6.08
CA LYS A 48 11.46 4.20 -5.71
C LYS A 48 10.42 3.40 -6.49
N ALA A 49 10.57 3.29 -7.82
CA ALA A 49 9.64 2.54 -8.66
C ALA A 49 9.59 1.05 -8.29
N GLU A 50 10.74 0.44 -7.97
CA GLU A 50 10.81 -0.96 -7.49
C GLU A 50 10.07 -1.14 -6.16
N ARG A 51 10.23 -0.20 -5.22
CA ARG A 51 9.55 -0.23 -3.92
C ARG A 51 8.05 0.01 -4.06
N ASP A 52 7.65 0.91 -4.93
CA ASP A 52 6.24 1.16 -5.23
C ASP A 52 5.58 -0.06 -5.87
N LEU A 53 6.27 -0.76 -6.78
CA LEU A 53 5.79 -2.00 -7.37
C LEU A 53 5.61 -3.10 -6.30
N GLU A 54 6.58 -3.26 -5.40
CA GLU A 54 6.50 -4.23 -4.31
C GLU A 54 5.32 -3.93 -3.38
N ARG A 55 5.13 -2.66 -3.02
CA ARG A 55 3.97 -2.21 -2.23
C ARG A 55 2.66 -2.59 -2.90
N ILE A 56 2.51 -2.31 -4.19
CA ILE A 56 1.29 -2.64 -4.95
C ILE A 56 1.04 -4.14 -5.01
N LYS A 57 2.09 -4.95 -5.18
CA LYS A 57 1.96 -6.42 -5.15
C LYS A 57 1.44 -6.91 -3.80
N VAL A 58 2.03 -6.44 -2.70
CA VAL A 58 1.61 -6.80 -1.35
C VAL A 58 0.16 -6.37 -1.10
N GLU A 59 -0.23 -5.16 -1.50
CA GLU A 59 -1.61 -4.68 -1.38
C GLU A 59 -2.59 -5.55 -2.21
N ALA A 60 -2.20 -5.94 -3.42
CA ALA A 60 -3.00 -6.83 -4.26
C ALA A 60 -3.15 -8.23 -3.66
N GLU A 61 -2.07 -8.80 -3.14
CA GLU A 61 -2.08 -10.10 -2.45
C GLU A 61 -2.95 -10.07 -1.20
N GLN A 62 -2.83 -9.01 -0.39
CA GLN A 62 -3.68 -8.80 0.78
C GLN A 62 -5.16 -8.75 0.38
N LYS A 63 -5.50 -7.99 -0.68
CA LYS A 63 -6.89 -7.90 -1.16
C LYS A 63 -7.43 -9.24 -1.64
N ILE A 64 -6.62 -10.03 -2.34
CA ILE A 64 -7.00 -11.38 -2.77
C ILE A 64 -7.19 -12.30 -1.56
N ALA A 65 -6.29 -12.24 -0.57
CA ALA A 65 -6.39 -13.04 0.64
C ALA A 65 -7.65 -12.69 1.43
N SER A 66 -7.95 -11.39 1.62
CA SER A 66 -9.18 -10.93 2.27
C SER A 66 -10.43 -11.40 1.53
N ALA A 67 -10.49 -11.23 0.20
CA ALA A 67 -11.62 -11.67 -0.60
C ALA A 67 -11.84 -13.19 -0.54
N LYS A 68 -10.75 -13.98 -0.53
CA LYS A 68 -10.82 -15.44 -0.34
C LYS A 68 -11.34 -15.80 1.05
N ALA A 69 -10.84 -15.14 2.10
CA ALA A 69 -11.29 -15.37 3.46
C ALA A 69 -12.78 -15.04 3.63
N GLU A 70 -13.26 -13.93 3.06
CA GLU A 70 -14.67 -13.57 3.06
C GLU A 70 -15.54 -14.58 2.30
N ALA A 71 -15.09 -15.02 1.12
CA ALA A 71 -15.80 -16.02 0.33
C ALA A 71 -15.89 -17.37 1.07
N GLU A 72 -14.82 -17.77 1.75
CA GLU A 72 -14.78 -19.00 2.53
C GLU A 72 -15.64 -18.91 3.80
N ALA A 73 -15.60 -17.77 4.50
CA ALA A 73 -16.48 -17.51 5.63
C ALA A 73 -17.96 -17.57 5.21
N LEU A 74 -18.32 -16.95 4.09
CA LEU A 74 -19.68 -17.01 3.56
C LEU A 74 -20.08 -18.43 3.15
N ARG A 75 -19.15 -19.19 2.55
CA ARG A 75 -19.37 -20.60 2.20
C ARG A 75 -19.64 -21.43 3.45
N LEU A 76 -18.85 -21.25 4.50
CA LEU A 76 -19.03 -21.95 5.77
C LEU A 76 -20.37 -21.59 6.42
N GLN A 77 -20.71 -20.30 6.49
CA GLN A 77 -22.02 -19.85 6.97
C GLN A 77 -23.18 -20.49 6.19
N LYS A 78 -23.09 -20.54 4.86
CA LYS A 78 -24.11 -21.19 4.01
C LYS A 78 -24.21 -22.70 4.25
N GLN A 79 -23.09 -23.36 4.56
CA GLN A 79 -23.08 -24.79 4.88
C GLN A 79 -23.65 -25.07 6.27
N GLU A 80 -23.44 -24.17 7.24
CA GLU A 80 -24.01 -24.27 8.58
C GLU A 80 -25.50 -23.89 8.66
N ILE A 81 -26.03 -23.19 7.65
CA ILE A 81 -27.48 -22.97 7.51
C ILE A 81 -28.13 -24.28 7.06
N THR A 82 -28.50 -25.11 8.03
CA THR A 82 -29.37 -26.27 7.84
C THR A 82 -30.80 -25.78 7.53
N PRO A 83 -31.57 -26.44 6.65
CA PRO A 83 -32.97 -26.07 6.36
C PRO A 83 -33.86 -25.91 7.60
N ASP A 84 -33.57 -26.65 8.66
CA ASP A 84 -34.29 -26.60 9.93
C ASP A 84 -33.99 -25.32 10.74
N LEU A 85 -32.76 -24.80 10.67
CA LEU A 85 -32.38 -23.52 11.29
C LEU A 85 -33.04 -22.33 10.59
N LEU A 86 -33.21 -22.41 9.26
CA LEU A 86 -33.91 -21.36 8.49
C LEU A 86 -35.40 -21.32 8.85
N LYS A 87 -36.06 -22.48 8.93
CA LYS A 87 -37.46 -22.57 9.40
C LYS A 87 -37.61 -22.05 10.83
N LEU A 88 -36.71 -22.39 11.73
CA LEU A 88 -36.73 -21.86 13.11
C LEU A 88 -36.59 -20.33 13.13
N ARG A 89 -35.66 -19.78 12.35
CA ARG A 89 -35.48 -18.32 12.18
C ARG A 89 -36.71 -17.63 11.58
N GLU A 90 -37.37 -18.25 10.60
CA GLU A 90 -38.62 -17.76 10.02
C GLU A 90 -39.75 -17.74 11.04
N ILE A 91 -39.92 -18.82 11.80
CA ILE A 91 -40.93 -18.92 12.87
C ILE A 91 -40.65 -17.88 13.96
N GLU A 92 -39.40 -17.68 14.38
CA GLU A 92 -39.03 -16.64 15.34
C GLU A 92 -39.31 -15.22 14.82
N ASN A 93 -38.95 -14.93 13.58
CA ASN A 93 -39.23 -13.63 12.96
C ASN A 93 -40.73 -13.39 12.82
N GLN A 94 -41.51 -14.40 12.45
CA GLN A 94 -42.97 -14.33 12.44
C GLN A 94 -43.53 -14.10 13.85
N ARG A 95 -43.01 -14.81 14.86
CA ARG A 95 -43.40 -14.63 16.27
C ARG A 95 -43.10 -13.22 16.76
N LEU A 96 -41.91 -12.68 16.47
CA LEU A 96 -41.52 -11.32 16.81
C LEU A 96 -42.33 -10.28 16.05
N ALA A 97 -42.64 -10.53 14.78
CA ALA A 97 -43.52 -9.68 13.98
C ALA A 97 -44.93 -9.65 14.57
N LEU A 98 -45.46 -10.80 15.03
CA LEU A 98 -46.74 -10.90 15.71
C LEU A 98 -46.72 -10.25 17.10
N GLU A 99 -45.65 -10.40 17.89
CA GLU A 99 -45.47 -9.72 19.18
C GLU A 99 -45.39 -8.21 19.03
N LYS A 100 -44.74 -7.72 17.97
CA LYS A 100 -44.65 -6.29 17.65
C LYS A 100 -45.85 -5.76 16.86
N TRP A 101 -46.76 -6.64 16.44
CA TRP A 101 -47.95 -6.26 15.73
C TRP A 101 -49.01 -5.79 16.73
N ASN A 102 -49.39 -4.52 16.60
CA ASN A 102 -50.36 -3.83 17.46
C ASN A 102 -51.84 -4.19 17.18
N GLY A 103 -52.10 -5.31 16.48
CA GLY A 103 -53.45 -5.77 16.13
C GLY A 103 -54.17 -4.96 15.04
N GLN A 104 -53.49 -4.01 14.38
CA GLN A 104 -54.05 -3.28 13.23
C GLN A 104 -53.61 -3.93 11.92
N LEU A 105 -54.57 -4.50 11.17
CA LEU A 105 -54.32 -5.00 9.82
C LEU A 105 -53.68 -3.89 8.98
N PRO A 106 -52.49 -4.11 8.36
CA PRO A 106 -51.93 -3.15 7.43
C PRO A 106 -52.91 -3.00 6.27
N GLN A 107 -53.62 -1.88 6.21
CA GLN A 107 -54.48 -1.57 5.08
C GLN A 107 -53.58 -1.32 3.88
N VAL A 108 -53.46 -2.32 3.02
CA VAL A 108 -52.96 -2.16 1.66
C VAL A 108 -54.00 -1.39 0.85
N THR A 109 -54.02 -0.06 1.00
CA THR A 109 -54.67 0.81 0.02
C THR A 109 -53.87 0.73 -1.27
N GLY A 110 -54.42 -0.03 -2.22
CA GLY A 110 -54.17 -0.06 -3.66
C GLY A 110 -52.88 0.61 -4.15
N GLY A 111 -51.87 -0.21 -4.44
CA GLY A 111 -50.67 0.23 -5.14
C GLY A 111 -49.56 -0.80 -5.07
N SER A 112 -49.69 -1.87 -5.89
CA SER A 112 -48.58 -2.67 -6.43
C SER A 112 -47.31 -2.79 -5.56
N VAL A 113 -47.20 -3.87 -4.77
CA VAL A 113 -45.94 -4.28 -4.14
C VAL A 113 -45.04 -4.92 -5.20
N PRO A 114 -43.84 -4.38 -5.51
CA PRO A 114 -42.93 -5.01 -6.46
C PRO A 114 -41.95 -5.90 -5.70
N LEU A 115 -42.39 -7.09 -5.25
CA LEU A 115 -41.49 -8.05 -4.61
C LEU A 115 -41.66 -9.50 -5.08
N ILE A 116 -42.37 -9.73 -6.19
CA ILE A 116 -42.36 -11.03 -6.87
C ILE A 116 -42.33 -10.76 -8.38
N ASN A 117 -41.15 -10.90 -8.99
CA ASN A 117 -41.06 -11.16 -10.42
C ASN A 117 -40.45 -12.55 -10.59
N ILE A 118 -41.31 -13.51 -10.92
CA ILE A 118 -40.93 -14.87 -11.30
C ILE A 118 -41.02 -14.92 -12.82
N LYS A 119 -39.87 -14.76 -13.49
CA LYS A 119 -39.55 -15.46 -14.73
C LYS A 119 -38.05 -15.46 -14.97
#